data_AF-A0A090WGD1-F1
#
_entry.id   AF-A0A090WGD1-F1
#
_cell.length_a   1.000
_cell.length_b   1.000
_cell.length_c   1.000
_cell.angle_alpha   90.00
_cell.angle_beta   90.00
_cell.angle_gamma   90.00
#
_symmetry.space_group_name_H-M   'P 1'
#
loop_
_entity.id
_entity.type
_entity.pdbx_description
1 polymer ?
#
loop_
_entity_poly.entity_id
_entity_poly.type
_entity_poly.pdbx_seq_one_letter_code
_entity_poly.pdbx_strand_id
1 'polypeptide(L)'
;MAVNKNALLRYKTIDKCLQNTYRTWTLADLVAYCSQTLYDYEGRDVSVSTRTVQLDIQMMRSDKLGYNAPIEVYDRKYYRYSDPNYTITDIPVTEADMSVLTETMEMLRQFKDFSFFDELKVIINKLQDKIHTENSEKPSIIYLEKNENLKGLDYLDELYQAILKEVVIILTYQSFKARQPQHMTFHPQFLREYNNRWFVIGLVQNEDGIRTLALDRIIEIDYDLKIDYQYAQINPPKIIIKIR
;
A
#
# COMPACT_ATOMS: atom_id res chain seq x y z
N MET A 1 10.50 20.14 1.36
CA MET A 1 11.68 19.77 2.16
C MET A 1 11.32 18.54 2.96
N ALA A 2 12.12 17.46 2.92
CA ALA A 2 11.82 16.25 3.67
C ALA A 2 11.92 16.53 5.18
N VAL A 3 10.81 16.36 5.90
CA VAL A 3 10.80 16.46 7.36
C VAL A 3 11.51 15.22 7.92
N ASN A 4 12.56 15.42 8.70
CA ASN A 4 13.31 14.33 9.32
C ASN A 4 12.37 13.51 10.23
N LYS A 5 12.43 12.17 10.14
CA LYS A 5 11.65 11.23 10.97
C LYS A 5 11.67 11.57 12.46
N ASN A 6 12.82 12.01 12.97
CA ASN A 6 12.98 12.39 14.38
C ASN A 6 12.22 13.68 14.71
N ALA A 7 12.06 14.59 13.74
CA ALA A 7 11.25 15.80 13.93
C ALA A 7 9.75 15.46 14.01
N LEU A 8 9.26 14.55 13.15
CA LEU A 8 7.86 14.09 13.22
C LEU A 8 7.53 13.44 14.56
N LEU A 9 8.44 12.62 15.09
CA LEU A 9 8.26 12.00 16.40
C LEU A 9 8.17 13.05 17.52
N ARG A 10 9.02 14.09 17.46
CA ARG A 10 8.96 15.21 18.42
C ARG A 10 7.68 16.02 18.28
N TYR A 11 7.21 16.32 17.07
CA TYR A 11 5.95 17.05 16.89
C TYR A 11 4.77 16.30 17.51
N LYS A 12 4.68 14.99 17.26
CA LYS A 12 3.65 14.13 17.87
C LYS A 12 3.78 14.07 19.40
N THR A 13 5.00 14.13 19.92
CA THR A 13 5.24 14.15 21.37
C THR A 13 4.79 15.47 21.98
N ILE A 14 5.17 16.60 21.39
CA ILE A 14 4.75 17.94 21.81
C ILE A 14 3.23 18.04 21.78
N ASP A 15 2.59 17.57 20.70
CA ASP A 15 1.14 17.53 20.55
C ASP A 15 0.44 16.77 21.69
N LYS A 16 0.88 15.54 21.97
CA LYS A 16 0.36 14.75 23.10
C LYS A 16 0.56 15.43 24.46
N CYS A 17 1.71 16.08 24.67
CA CYS A 17 1.95 16.82 25.89
C CYS A 17 0.93 17.97 26.01
N LEU A 18 0.81 18.81 24.98
CA LEU A 18 -0.03 20.01 25.03
C LEU A 18 -1.54 19.73 25.04
N GLN A 19 -1.99 18.55 24.59
CA GLN A 19 -3.36 18.07 24.78
C GLN A 19 -3.71 17.75 26.25
N ASN A 20 -2.71 17.39 27.07
CA ASN A 20 -2.95 17.12 28.48
C ASN A 20 -3.04 18.41 29.29
N THR A 21 -4.26 18.96 29.39
CA THR A 21 -4.55 20.20 30.13
C THR A 21 -4.54 20.04 31.65
N TYR A 22 -4.55 18.81 32.17
CA TYR A 22 -4.46 18.54 33.61
C TYR A 22 -3.06 18.77 34.20
N ARG A 23 -2.05 18.96 33.34
CA ARG A 23 -0.66 19.25 33.73
C ARG A 23 -0.19 20.58 33.15
N THR A 24 0.68 21.27 33.88
CA THR A 24 1.40 22.44 33.38
C THR A 24 2.70 22.01 32.70
N TRP A 25 2.93 22.49 31.48
CA TRP A 25 4.08 22.09 30.67
C TRP A 25 5.10 23.21 30.57
N THR A 26 6.30 23.00 31.10
CA THR A 26 7.44 23.88 30.85
C THR A 26 8.20 23.44 29.61
N LEU A 27 9.03 24.33 29.06
CA LEU A 27 9.92 23.96 27.96
C LEU A 27 10.87 22.80 28.35
N ALA A 28 11.31 22.76 29.62
CA ALA A 28 12.15 21.68 30.12
C ALA A 28 11.41 20.33 30.14
N ASP A 29 10.12 20.32 30.49
CA ASP A 29 9.29 19.11 30.40
C ASP A 29 9.20 18.63 28.94
N LEU A 30 8.91 19.53 28.00
CA LEU A 30 8.81 19.17 26.58
C LEU A 30 10.13 18.60 26.04
N VAL A 31 11.28 19.17 26.45
CA VAL A 31 12.61 18.64 26.11
C VAL A 31 12.83 17.24 26.68
N ALA A 32 12.47 17.01 27.94
CA ALA A 32 12.61 15.70 28.58
C ALA A 32 11.75 14.64 27.89
N TYR A 33 10.48 14.93 27.62
CA TYR A 33 9.57 14.00 26.94
C TYR A 33 9.99 13.71 25.50
N CYS A 34 10.43 14.71 24.75
CA CYS A 34 10.97 14.51 23.40
C CYS A 34 12.25 13.66 23.41
N SER A 35 13.15 13.88 24.38
CA SER A 35 14.38 13.09 24.52
C SER A 35 14.07 11.64 24.88
N GLN A 36 13.17 11.42 25.84
CA GLN A 36 12.72 10.08 26.23
C GLN A 36 12.08 9.33 25.05
N THR A 37 11.19 10.00 24.31
CA THR A 37 10.50 9.37 23.18
C THR A 37 11.48 8.98 22.06
N LEU A 38 12.53 9.77 21.84
CA LEU A 38 13.58 9.42 20.88
C LEU A 38 14.47 8.28 21.37
N TYR A 39 14.80 8.26 22.67
CA TYR A 39 15.51 7.14 23.29
C TYR A 39 14.74 5.83 23.14
N ASP A 40 13.45 5.83 23.50
CA ASP A 40 12.58 4.65 23.40
C ASP A 40 12.46 4.14 21.96
N TYR A 41 12.54 5.05 20.98
CA TYR A 41 12.40 4.72 19.56
C TYR A 41 13.72 4.24 18.90
N GLU A 42 14.85 4.87 19.22
CA GLU A 42 16.14 4.55 18.61
C GLU A 42 17.01 3.57 19.42
N GLY A 43 16.66 3.31 20.69
CA GLY A 43 17.39 2.38 21.57
C GLY A 43 18.80 2.86 21.95
N ARG A 44 19.10 4.15 21.78
CA ARG A 44 20.39 4.79 22.09
C ARG A 44 20.15 6.15 22.74
N ASP A 45 21.12 6.63 23.52
CA ASP A 45 21.07 7.95 24.18
C ASP A 45 21.00 9.08 23.14
N VAL A 46 19.77 9.49 22.81
CA VAL A 46 19.47 10.63 21.94
C VAL A 46 18.76 11.69 22.77
N SER A 47 19.53 12.66 23.27
CA SER A 47 18.99 13.85 23.91
C SER A 47 18.76 14.97 22.90
N VAL A 48 17.67 15.72 23.04
CA VAL A 48 17.44 16.93 22.23
C VAL A 48 17.71 18.20 23.02
N SER A 49 18.24 19.21 22.34
CA SER A 49 18.52 20.50 22.98
C SER A 49 17.24 21.33 23.14
N THR A 50 17.26 22.25 24.11
CA THR A 50 16.22 23.28 24.28
C THR A 50 15.95 24.05 22.99
N ARG A 51 17.00 24.41 22.25
CA ARG A 51 16.89 25.13 20.98
C ARG A 51 16.14 24.32 19.92
N THR A 52 16.34 23.00 19.90
CA THR A 52 15.65 22.09 18.95
C THR A 52 14.14 22.13 19.19
N VAL A 53 13.70 21.95 20.44
CA VAL A 53 12.27 21.96 20.78
C VAL A 53 11.64 23.34 20.56
N GLN A 54 12.37 24.43 20.80
CA GLN A 54 11.88 25.78 20.46
C GLN A 54 11.65 25.96 18.97
N LEU A 55 12.56 25.49 18.12
CA LEU A 55 12.41 25.51 16.66
C LEU A 55 11.26 24.61 16.20
N ASP A 56 11.07 23.47 16.85
CA ASP A 56 9.95 22.56 16.57
C ASP A 56 8.60 23.24 16.89
N ILE A 57 8.48 23.90 18.05
CA ILE A 57 7.29 24.68 18.43
C ILE A 57 7.05 25.82 17.42
N GLN A 58 8.11 26.51 16.99
CA GLN A 58 8.02 27.56 15.98
C GLN A 58 7.52 27.00 14.64
N MET A 59 8.00 25.82 14.24
CA MET A 59 7.53 25.13 13.04
C MET A 59 6.08 24.68 13.15
N MET A 60 5.68 24.12 14.29
CA MET A 60 4.28 23.71 14.53
C MET A 60 3.31 24.90 14.48
N ARG A 61 3.72 26.07 14.97
CA ARG A 61 2.94 27.32 14.87
C ARG A 61 2.84 27.86 13.44
N SER A 62 3.79 27.53 12.57
CA SER A 62 3.85 28.07 11.21
C SER A 62 2.93 27.32 10.24
N ASP A 63 2.65 27.98 9.12
CA ASP A 63 1.91 27.45 7.97
C ASP A 63 2.71 26.40 7.17
N LYS A 64 4.03 26.34 7.35
CA LYS A 64 4.94 25.48 6.57
C LYS A 64 4.65 23.99 6.63
N LEU A 65 4.03 23.51 7.72
CA LEU A 65 3.61 22.11 7.88
C LEU A 65 2.10 21.93 7.74
N GLY A 66 1.34 23.01 7.52
CA GLY A 66 -0.12 22.99 7.53
C GLY A 66 -0.76 22.86 8.91
N TYR A 67 0.02 22.66 9.98
CA TYR A 67 -0.54 22.49 11.34
C TYR A 67 -1.19 23.77 11.88
N ASN A 68 -0.52 24.93 11.74
CA ASN A 68 -0.98 26.20 12.31
C ASN A 68 -1.37 26.06 13.80
N ALA A 69 -0.53 25.34 14.56
CA ALA A 69 -0.87 24.91 15.90
C ALA A 69 -1.04 26.10 16.85
N PRO A 70 -2.16 26.21 17.58
CA PRO A 70 -2.49 27.35 18.44
C PRO A 70 -1.76 27.26 19.79
N ILE A 71 -0.45 27.08 19.76
CA ILE A 71 0.40 26.97 20.96
C ILE A 71 0.59 28.36 21.55
N GLU A 72 0.18 28.59 22.78
CA GLU A 72 0.42 29.84 23.52
C GLU A 72 1.35 29.64 24.73
N VAL A 73 1.95 30.74 25.18
CA VAL A 73 2.74 30.76 26.42
C VAL A 73 2.01 31.61 27.45
N TYR A 74 1.67 31.03 28.60
CA TYR A 74 1.04 31.73 29.71
C TYR A 74 1.95 31.71 30.95
N ASP A 75 1.70 32.63 31.88
CA ASP A 75 2.56 32.89 33.05
C ASP A 75 4.05 32.97 32.73
N ARG A 76 4.36 33.49 31.52
CA ARG A 76 5.71 33.68 30.96
C ARG A 76 6.54 32.41 30.76
N LYS A 77 6.06 31.21 31.11
CA LYS A 77 6.89 29.99 31.07
C LYS A 77 6.16 28.69 30.72
N TYR A 78 4.83 28.65 30.79
CA TYR A 78 4.07 27.43 30.54
C TYR A 78 3.48 27.43 29.13
N TYR A 79 3.49 26.27 28.48
CA TYR A 79 2.99 26.06 27.13
C TYR A 79 1.66 25.29 27.19
N ARG A 80 0.71 25.66 26.35
CA ARG A 80 -0.54 24.92 26.12
C ARG A 80 -1.10 25.22 24.73
N TYR A 81 -2.06 24.43 24.26
CA TYR A 81 -2.94 24.86 23.18
C TYR A 81 -3.97 25.86 23.72
N SER A 82 -4.24 26.93 22.97
CA SER A 82 -5.34 27.85 23.29
C SER A 82 -6.71 27.25 22.97
N ASP A 83 -6.77 26.31 22.02
CA ASP A 83 -7.92 25.42 21.79
C ASP A 83 -7.65 24.04 22.43
N PRO A 84 -8.38 23.65 23.48
CA PRO A 84 -8.20 22.36 24.16
C PRO A 84 -8.50 21.13 23.29
N ASN A 85 -9.27 21.29 22.20
CA ASN A 85 -9.64 20.19 21.31
C ASN A 85 -8.67 20.06 20.13
N TYR A 86 -7.69 20.97 20.00
CA TYR A 86 -6.74 20.92 18.91
C TYR A 86 -5.77 19.73 19.05
N THR A 87 -5.50 19.08 17.93
CA THR A 87 -4.39 18.13 17.79
C THR A 87 -3.80 18.22 16.38
N ILE A 88 -2.50 17.99 16.25
CA ILE A 88 -1.86 17.86 14.91
C ILE A 88 -2.20 16.51 14.23
N THR A 89 -2.85 15.59 14.94
CA THR A 89 -3.18 14.24 14.45
C THR A 89 -4.61 14.10 13.92
N ASP A 90 -5.51 15.03 14.25
CA ASP A 90 -6.73 15.27 13.48
C ASP A 90 -6.37 16.21 12.34
N ILE A 91 -5.68 15.68 11.34
CA ILE A 91 -5.68 16.33 10.04
C ILE A 91 -7.12 16.18 9.53
N PRO A 92 -7.90 17.27 9.43
CA PRO A 92 -9.21 17.18 8.78
C PRO A 92 -8.89 16.78 7.35
N VAL A 93 -9.29 15.58 6.96
CA VAL A 93 -9.19 15.14 5.57
C VAL A 93 -10.04 16.14 4.80
N THR A 94 -9.42 16.95 3.93
CA THR A 94 -10.19 17.97 3.21
C THR A 94 -11.21 17.27 2.31
N GLU A 95 -12.31 17.92 1.95
CA GLU A 95 -13.27 17.33 0.99
C GLU A 95 -12.58 16.90 -0.32
N ALA A 96 -11.54 17.64 -0.74
CA ALA A 96 -10.70 17.27 -1.87
C ALA A 96 -9.91 15.98 -1.61
N ASP A 97 -9.26 15.84 -0.45
CA ASP A 97 -8.57 14.60 -0.06
C ASP A 97 -9.54 13.41 0.05
N MET A 98 -10.75 13.63 0.58
CA MET A 98 -11.81 12.63 0.65
C MET A 98 -12.29 12.21 -0.74
N SER A 99 -12.43 13.16 -1.67
CA SER A 99 -12.81 12.85 -3.05
C SER A 99 -11.74 12.01 -3.75
N VAL A 100 -10.45 12.35 -3.58
CA VAL A 100 -9.32 11.60 -4.13
C VAL A 100 -9.23 10.21 -3.51
N LEU A 101 -9.40 10.09 -2.19
CA LEU A 101 -9.41 8.80 -1.49
C LEU A 101 -10.58 7.93 -1.93
N THR A 102 -11.76 8.51 -2.10
CA THR A 102 -12.96 7.81 -2.58
C THR A 102 -12.74 7.32 -4.02
N GLU A 103 -12.21 8.17 -4.89
CA GLU A 103 -11.86 7.83 -6.28
C GLU A 103 -10.81 6.72 -6.34
N THR A 104 -9.73 6.81 -5.56
CA THR A 104 -8.71 5.75 -5.51
C THR A 104 -9.27 4.45 -4.91
N MET A 105 -10.17 4.52 -3.93
CA MET A 105 -10.87 3.35 -3.41
C MET A 105 -11.78 2.70 -4.46
N GLU A 106 -12.49 3.51 -5.27
CA GLU A 106 -13.29 3.00 -6.38
C GLU A 106 -12.42 2.33 -7.44
N MET A 107 -11.24 2.88 -7.76
CA MET A 107 -10.25 2.25 -8.64
C MET A 107 -9.75 0.92 -8.07
N LEU A 108 -9.38 0.88 -6.79
CA LEU A 108 -8.93 -0.34 -6.11
C LEU A 108 -10.02 -1.42 -6.04
N ARG A 109 -11.30 -1.02 -5.89
CA ARG A 109 -12.45 -1.93 -5.96
C ARG A 109 -12.58 -2.64 -7.32
N GLN A 110 -11.98 -2.13 -8.39
CA GLN A 110 -12.05 -2.77 -9.70
C GLN A 110 -11.05 -3.93 -9.83
N PHE A 111 -10.12 -4.09 -8.88
CA PHE A 111 -9.19 -5.22 -8.75
C PHE A 111 -9.74 -6.37 -7.89
N LYS A 112 -11.06 -6.44 -7.65
CA LYS A 112 -11.69 -7.44 -6.76
C LYS A 112 -11.53 -8.91 -7.20
N ASP A 113 -11.06 -9.16 -8.42
CA ASP A 113 -10.90 -10.49 -9.00
C ASP A 113 -9.50 -11.10 -8.76
N PHE A 114 -8.68 -10.48 -7.92
CA PHE A 114 -7.38 -11.03 -7.53
C PHE A 114 -7.46 -11.72 -6.16
N SER A 115 -7.12 -13.02 -6.09
CA SER A 115 -7.02 -13.81 -4.84
C SER A 115 -6.07 -13.19 -3.81
N PHE A 116 -5.03 -12.48 -4.27
CA PHE A 116 -4.08 -11.75 -3.42
C PHE A 116 -4.73 -10.58 -2.64
N PHE A 117 -5.95 -10.16 -2.98
CA PHE A 117 -6.60 -9.03 -2.32
C PHE A 117 -7.41 -9.40 -1.09
N ASP A 118 -7.54 -10.67 -0.69
CA ASP A 118 -8.32 -11.00 0.51
C ASP A 118 -7.72 -10.42 1.79
N GLU A 119 -6.40 -10.34 1.90
CA GLU A 119 -5.72 -9.63 3.00
C GLU A 119 -5.87 -8.10 2.90
N LEU A 120 -5.87 -7.55 1.67
CA LEU A 120 -6.05 -6.12 1.43
C LEU A 120 -7.51 -5.67 1.60
N LYS A 121 -8.50 -6.53 1.37
CA LYS A 121 -9.93 -6.26 1.58
C LYS A 121 -10.21 -5.83 3.01
N VAL A 122 -9.55 -6.46 4.00
CA VAL A 122 -9.68 -6.08 5.41
C VAL A 122 -9.17 -4.65 5.65
N ILE A 123 -8.06 -4.26 5.02
CA ILE A 123 -7.49 -2.93 5.14
C ILE A 123 -8.34 -1.89 4.41
N ILE A 124 -8.81 -2.21 3.20
CA ILE A 124 -9.70 -1.36 2.40
C ILE A 124 -11.02 -1.14 3.13
N ASN A 125 -11.63 -2.18 3.70
CA ASN A 125 -12.86 -2.05 4.48
C ASN A 125 -12.64 -1.20 5.73
N LYS A 126 -11.51 -1.38 6.44
CA LYS A 126 -11.16 -0.52 7.60
C LYS A 126 -10.92 0.95 7.22
N LEU A 127 -10.41 1.21 6.02
CA LEU A 127 -10.28 2.58 5.49
C LEU A 127 -11.64 3.13 5.06
N GLN A 128 -12.51 2.29 4.47
CA GLN A 128 -13.87 2.63 4.09
C GLN A 128 -14.72 3.05 5.29
N ASP A 129 -14.67 2.28 6.38
CA ASP A 129 -15.41 2.57 7.61
C ASP A 129 -15.01 3.91 8.23
N LYS A 130 -13.75 4.33 8.03
CA LYS A 130 -13.28 5.66 8.46
C LYS A 130 -13.75 6.78 7.52
N ILE A 131 -13.86 6.50 6.23
CA ILE A 131 -14.21 7.48 5.19
C ILE A 131 -15.74 7.71 5.14
N HIS A 132 -16.57 6.68 5.37
CA HIS A 132 -18.03 6.75 5.22
C HIS A 132 -18.79 7.45 6.37
N THR A 133 -18.11 8.16 7.27
CA THR A 133 -18.81 8.87 8.36
C THR A 133 -19.52 10.13 7.87
N GLU A 134 -19.24 10.63 6.66
CA GLU A 134 -19.93 11.79 6.09
C GLU A 134 -20.21 11.62 4.58
N ASN A 135 -21.50 11.69 4.22
CA ASN A 135 -22.09 11.91 2.89
C ASN A 135 -22.33 10.73 1.92
N SER A 136 -23.59 10.32 1.93
CA SER A 136 -24.51 10.11 0.79
C SER A 136 -24.12 9.23 -0.41
N GLU A 137 -24.94 8.20 -0.60
CA GLU A 137 -25.14 7.37 -1.79
C GLU A 137 -25.19 8.20 -3.09
N LYS A 138 -24.05 8.35 -3.78
CA LYS A 138 -24.03 8.77 -5.19
C LYS A 138 -23.54 7.60 -6.04
N PRO A 139 -24.12 7.39 -7.24
CA PRO A 139 -23.64 6.37 -8.16
C PRO A 139 -22.21 6.68 -8.60
N SER A 140 -21.36 5.65 -8.64
CA SER A 140 -19.95 5.76 -9.04
C SER A 140 -19.83 6.46 -10.40
N ILE A 141 -18.91 7.41 -10.49
CA ILE A 141 -18.69 8.26 -11.68
C ILE A 141 -17.63 7.62 -12.60
N ILE A 142 -16.80 6.73 -12.06
CA ILE A 142 -15.68 6.09 -12.77
C ILE A 142 -16.06 4.65 -13.12
N TYR A 143 -16.35 4.45 -14.39
CA TYR A 143 -16.55 3.13 -14.99
C TYR A 143 -15.26 2.77 -15.76
N LEU A 144 -14.38 1.95 -15.18
CA LEU A 144 -13.39 1.28 -16.03
C LEU A 144 -14.12 0.16 -16.77
N GLU A 145 -13.67 -0.15 -17.98
CA GLU A 145 -14.20 -1.29 -18.75
C GLU A 145 -13.99 -2.58 -17.95
N LYS A 146 -15.02 -2.98 -17.22
CA LYS A 146 -15.13 -4.33 -16.69
C LYS A 146 -15.27 -5.25 -17.89
N ASN A 147 -14.23 -6.02 -18.13
CA ASN A 147 -14.37 -7.15 -19.01
C ASN A 147 -14.91 -8.31 -18.16
N GLU A 148 -16.22 -8.27 -17.86
CA GLU A 148 -16.95 -9.31 -17.08
C GLU A 148 -16.88 -10.70 -17.75
N ASN A 149 -16.27 -10.77 -18.95
CA ASN A 149 -15.96 -11.98 -19.70
C ASN A 149 -14.49 -12.42 -19.61
N LEU A 150 -13.71 -11.95 -18.64
CA LEU A 150 -12.35 -12.46 -18.38
C LEU A 150 -12.40 -13.90 -17.87
N LYS A 151 -12.57 -14.85 -18.79
CA LYS A 151 -12.40 -16.27 -18.54
C LYS A 151 -10.95 -16.54 -18.12
N GLY A 152 -10.73 -17.53 -17.26
CA GLY A 152 -9.40 -18.02 -16.90
C GLY A 152 -8.67 -17.25 -15.78
N LEU A 153 -9.28 -16.22 -15.19
CA LEU A 153 -8.76 -15.62 -13.94
C LEU A 153 -8.76 -16.59 -12.77
N ASP A 154 -9.68 -17.57 -12.77
CA ASP A 154 -9.75 -18.63 -11.75
C ASP A 154 -8.42 -19.41 -11.66
N TYR A 155 -7.72 -19.55 -12.78
CA TYR A 155 -6.42 -20.23 -12.86
C TYR A 155 -5.23 -19.35 -12.47
N LEU A 156 -5.44 -18.05 -12.25
CA LEU A 156 -4.35 -17.12 -11.93
C LEU A 156 -3.67 -17.49 -10.60
N ASP A 157 -4.47 -17.77 -9.57
CA ASP A 157 -3.95 -18.17 -8.26
C ASP A 157 -3.23 -19.51 -8.34
N GLU A 158 -3.82 -20.44 -9.07
CA GLU A 158 -3.27 -21.77 -9.29
C GLU A 158 -1.89 -21.73 -9.98
N LEU A 159 -1.79 -20.96 -11.06
CA LEU A 159 -0.54 -20.72 -11.78
C LEU A 159 0.48 -19.97 -10.92
N TYR A 160 0.04 -19.00 -10.13
CA TYR A 160 0.92 -18.28 -9.21
C TYR A 160 1.53 -19.22 -8.17
N GLN A 161 0.72 -20.09 -7.55
CA GLN A 161 1.20 -21.08 -6.60
C GLN A 161 2.14 -22.10 -7.26
N ALA A 162 1.85 -22.53 -8.49
CA ALA A 162 2.73 -23.41 -9.25
C ALA A 162 4.10 -22.78 -9.53
N ILE A 163 4.13 -21.48 -9.91
CA ILE A 163 5.39 -20.73 -10.10
C ILE A 163 6.15 -20.62 -8.77
N LEU A 164 5.45 -20.21 -7.70
CA LEU A 164 6.07 -19.97 -6.39
C LEU A 164 6.67 -21.24 -5.78
N LYS A 165 6.02 -22.38 -5.98
CA LYS A 165 6.45 -23.69 -5.45
C LYS A 165 7.29 -24.48 -6.45
N GLU A 166 7.59 -23.89 -7.61
CA GLU A 166 8.41 -24.53 -8.65
C GLU A 166 7.83 -25.89 -9.09
N VAL A 167 6.51 -25.92 -9.33
CA VAL A 167 5.77 -27.13 -9.71
C VAL A 167 5.46 -27.13 -11.20
N VAL A 168 5.70 -28.26 -11.85
CA VAL A 168 5.37 -28.49 -13.26
C VAL A 168 3.87 -28.77 -13.39
N ILE A 169 3.24 -28.16 -14.39
CA ILE A 169 1.80 -28.30 -14.62
C ILE A 169 1.52 -28.98 -15.96
N ILE A 170 0.40 -29.67 -16.05
CA ILE A 170 -0.15 -30.22 -17.28
C ILE A 170 -1.34 -29.33 -17.66
N LEU A 171 -1.21 -28.61 -18.78
CA LEU A 171 -2.23 -27.69 -19.26
C LEU A 171 -3.06 -28.34 -20.36
N THR A 172 -4.38 -28.28 -20.23
CA THR A 172 -5.31 -28.47 -21.34
C THR A 172 -5.61 -27.11 -21.95
N TYR A 173 -5.04 -26.83 -23.12
CA TYR A 173 -5.08 -25.50 -23.75
C TYR A 173 -5.69 -25.55 -25.15
N GLN A 174 -6.58 -24.60 -25.47
CA GLN A 174 -7.16 -24.47 -26.80
C GLN A 174 -6.86 -23.10 -27.41
N SER A 175 -5.86 -23.03 -28.29
CA SER A 175 -5.57 -21.81 -29.04
C SER A 175 -6.67 -21.49 -30.07
N PHE A 176 -6.81 -20.21 -30.47
CA PHE A 176 -7.77 -19.80 -31.51
C PHE A 176 -7.58 -20.50 -32.86
N LYS A 177 -6.37 -20.98 -33.15
CA LYS A 177 -6.05 -21.68 -34.41
C LYS A 177 -6.27 -23.20 -34.30
N ALA A 178 -6.41 -23.73 -33.08
CA ALA A 178 -6.51 -25.15 -32.84
C ALA A 178 -7.95 -25.64 -32.92
N ARG A 179 -8.19 -26.68 -33.73
CA ARG A 179 -9.50 -27.33 -33.84
C ARG A 179 -9.86 -28.18 -32.61
N GLN A 180 -8.86 -28.61 -31.85
CA GLN A 180 -9.02 -29.44 -30.65
C GLN A 180 -8.11 -28.92 -29.52
N PRO A 181 -8.50 -29.10 -28.24
CA PRO A 181 -7.63 -28.85 -27.11
C PRO A 181 -6.36 -29.71 -27.18
N GLN A 182 -5.24 -29.17 -26.72
CA GLN A 182 -3.97 -29.87 -26.61
C GLN A 182 -3.55 -29.97 -25.15
N HIS A 183 -3.03 -31.13 -24.77
CA HIS A 183 -2.38 -31.33 -23.48
C HIS A 183 -0.90 -31.05 -23.63
N MET A 184 -0.33 -30.23 -22.76
CA MET A 184 1.09 -29.93 -22.74
C MET A 184 1.62 -29.87 -21.31
N THR A 185 2.78 -30.45 -21.07
CA THR A 185 3.53 -30.27 -19.84
C THR A 185 4.26 -28.93 -19.91
N PHE A 186 4.03 -28.08 -18.93
CA PHE A 186 4.45 -26.69 -18.93
C PHE A 186 5.16 -26.33 -17.63
N HIS A 187 6.25 -25.58 -17.75
CA HIS A 187 7.07 -25.08 -16.65
C HIS A 187 6.81 -23.58 -16.51
N PRO A 188 5.81 -23.16 -15.71
CA PRO A 188 5.39 -21.78 -15.64
C PRO A 188 6.43 -20.94 -14.90
N GLN A 189 6.90 -19.83 -15.48
CA GLN A 189 8.00 -19.02 -14.93
C GLN A 189 7.52 -17.70 -14.33
N PHE A 190 6.62 -17.01 -15.02
CA PHE A 190 6.01 -15.78 -14.52
C PHE A 190 4.67 -15.49 -15.20
N LEU A 191 3.87 -14.68 -14.52
CA LEU A 191 2.61 -14.14 -15.03
C LEU A 191 2.83 -12.71 -15.50
N ARG A 192 2.19 -12.33 -16.61
CA ARG A 192 2.22 -10.96 -17.12
C ARG A 192 0.81 -10.52 -17.51
N GLU A 193 0.45 -9.33 -17.08
CA GLU A 193 -0.73 -8.61 -17.56
C GLU A 193 -0.35 -7.74 -18.76
N TYR A 194 -1.17 -7.78 -19.80
CA TYR A 194 -1.05 -6.92 -20.96
C TYR A 194 -2.42 -6.68 -21.60
N ASN A 195 -2.82 -5.40 -21.70
CA ASN A 195 -4.09 -4.98 -22.30
C ASN A 195 -5.32 -5.66 -21.67
N ASN A 196 -5.37 -5.62 -20.33
CA ASN A 196 -6.40 -6.20 -19.47
C ASN A 196 -6.53 -7.72 -19.65
N ARG A 197 -5.44 -8.42 -20.02
CA ARG A 197 -5.43 -9.87 -20.19
C ARG A 197 -4.19 -10.47 -19.55
N TRP A 198 -4.39 -11.59 -18.86
CA TRP A 198 -3.31 -12.32 -18.21
C TRP A 198 -2.72 -13.38 -19.13
N PHE A 199 -1.41 -13.48 -19.07
CA PHE A 199 -0.63 -14.47 -19.77
C PHE A 199 0.32 -15.17 -18.81
N VAL A 200 0.45 -16.48 -18.94
CA VAL A 200 1.52 -17.25 -18.30
C VAL A 200 2.65 -17.47 -19.32
N ILE A 201 3.87 -17.19 -18.88
CA ILE A 201 5.08 -17.36 -19.67
C ILE A 201 5.88 -18.50 -19.08
N GLY A 202 6.33 -19.43 -19.92
CA GLY A 202 7.08 -20.59 -19.47
C GLY A 202 7.61 -21.47 -20.58
N LEU A 203 8.20 -22.60 -20.20
CA LEU A 203 8.74 -23.60 -21.13
C LEU A 203 7.71 -24.71 -21.35
N VAL A 204 7.61 -25.20 -22.58
CA VAL A 204 6.86 -26.42 -22.87
C VAL A 204 7.85 -27.58 -22.89
N GLN A 205 7.50 -28.68 -22.22
CA GLN A 205 8.31 -29.89 -22.23
C GLN A 205 8.50 -30.38 -23.68
N ASN A 206 9.74 -30.72 -24.05
CA ASN A 206 10.11 -31.20 -25.38
C ASN A 206 9.97 -30.16 -26.52
N GLU A 207 9.79 -28.87 -26.21
CA GLU A 207 9.90 -27.78 -27.18
C GLU A 207 11.02 -26.82 -26.78
N ASP A 208 11.86 -26.45 -27.75
CA ASP A 208 12.85 -25.41 -27.53
C ASP A 208 12.20 -24.02 -27.60
N GLY A 209 12.15 -23.35 -26.46
CA GLY A 209 11.81 -21.93 -26.36
C GLY A 209 10.69 -21.60 -25.38
N ILE A 210 10.50 -20.30 -25.19
CA ILE A 210 9.51 -19.75 -24.26
C ILE A 210 8.18 -19.58 -24.97
N ARG A 211 7.11 -20.04 -24.32
CA ARG A 211 5.73 -19.88 -24.78
C ARG A 211 5.00 -18.89 -23.88
N THR A 212 4.09 -18.14 -24.49
CA THR A 212 3.18 -17.22 -23.81
C THR A 212 1.77 -17.72 -24.06
N LEU A 213 1.09 -18.19 -23.00
CA LEU A 213 -0.26 -18.74 -23.06
C LEU A 213 -1.21 -17.77 -22.38
N ALA A 214 -2.35 -17.50 -23.01
CA ALA A 214 -3.35 -16.60 -22.44
C ALA A 214 -4.26 -17.39 -21.48
N LEU A 215 -4.47 -16.88 -20.27
CA LEU A 215 -5.20 -17.61 -19.24
C LEU A 215 -6.65 -17.91 -19.66
N ASP A 216 -7.26 -17.03 -20.45
CA ASP A 216 -8.64 -17.17 -20.95
C ASP A 216 -8.87 -18.34 -21.92
N ARG A 217 -7.81 -19.04 -22.28
CA ARG A 217 -7.84 -20.21 -23.17
C ARG A 217 -7.41 -21.51 -22.49
N ILE A 218 -7.15 -21.46 -21.19
CA ILE A 218 -6.90 -22.63 -20.37
C ILE A 218 -8.25 -23.28 -20.06
N ILE A 219 -8.35 -24.57 -20.33
CA ILE A 219 -9.55 -25.37 -20.05
C ILE A 219 -9.41 -26.04 -18.68
N GLU A 220 -8.21 -26.55 -18.37
CA GLU A 220 -7.91 -27.31 -17.16
C GLU A 220 -6.40 -27.26 -16.84
N ILE A 221 -6.08 -27.33 -15.55
CA ILE A 221 -4.72 -27.44 -15.02
C ILE A 221 -4.65 -28.69 -14.14
N ASP A 222 -3.62 -29.51 -14.35
CA ASP A 222 -3.23 -30.60 -13.46
C ASP A 222 -1.74 -30.47 -13.11
N TYR A 223 -1.24 -31.25 -12.16
CA TYR A 223 0.12 -31.15 -11.65
C TYR A 223 0.93 -32.41 -11.93
N ASP A 224 2.17 -32.24 -12.37
CA ASP A 224 3.13 -33.34 -12.46
C ASP A 224 4.26 -33.15 -11.45
N LEU A 225 4.13 -33.83 -10.31
CA LEU A 225 5.12 -33.80 -9.24
C LEU A 225 6.33 -34.72 -9.50
N LYS A 226 6.36 -35.44 -10.62
CA LYS A 226 7.44 -36.38 -10.96
C LYS A 226 8.51 -35.76 -11.85
N ILE A 227 8.19 -34.63 -12.50
CA ILE A 227 9.09 -33.94 -13.42
C ILE A 227 9.78 -32.81 -12.67
N ASP A 228 11.10 -32.76 -12.77
CA ASP A 228 11.87 -31.66 -12.20
C ASP A 228 11.59 -30.36 -12.96
N TYR A 229 11.35 -29.29 -12.20
CA TYR A 229 11.06 -27.98 -12.74
C TYR A 229 12.27 -27.39 -13.46
N GLN A 230 12.05 -26.94 -14.69
CA GLN A 230 13.09 -26.34 -15.53
C GLN A 230 12.96 -24.83 -15.55
N TYR A 231 14.06 -24.14 -15.26
CA TYR A 231 14.13 -22.69 -15.36
C TYR A 231 14.46 -22.25 -16.77
N ALA A 232 13.67 -21.31 -17.29
CA ALA A 232 14.05 -20.62 -18.50
C ALA A 232 15.12 -19.57 -18.17
N GLN A 233 16.17 -19.47 -19.00
CA GLN A 233 17.11 -18.34 -18.91
C GLN A 233 16.45 -17.06 -19.42
N ILE A 234 15.57 -16.49 -18.61
CA ILE A 234 14.86 -15.25 -18.89
C ILE A 234 15.44 -14.20 -17.97
N ASN A 235 16.04 -13.15 -18.55
CA ASN A 235 16.23 -11.91 -17.84
C ASN A 235 14.85 -11.24 -17.79
N PRO A 236 14.13 -11.18 -16.65
CA PRO A 236 12.96 -10.33 -16.56
C PRO A 236 13.43 -8.91 -16.90
N PRO A 237 12.75 -8.19 -17.82
CA PRO A 237 13.11 -6.80 -18.07
C PRO A 237 13.05 -6.08 -16.73
N LYS A 238 14.19 -5.50 -16.31
CA LYS A 238 14.26 -4.65 -15.11
C LYS A 238 13.10 -3.66 -15.20
N ILE A 239 12.11 -3.83 -14.34
CA ILE A 239 11.04 -2.85 -14.17
C ILE A 239 11.73 -1.62 -13.58
N ILE A 240 12.20 -0.72 -14.45
CA ILE A 240 12.57 0.62 -14.05
C ILE A 240 11.25 1.30 -13.76
N ILE A 241 10.82 1.25 -12.50
CA ILE A 241 9.78 2.14 -12.00
C ILE A 241 10.38 3.56 -12.08
N LYS A 242 10.23 4.23 -13.23
CA LYS A 242 10.36 5.67 -13.30
C LYS A 242 9.14 6.26 -12.62
N ILE A 243 9.24 6.44 -11.31
CA ILE A 243 8.37 7.36 -10.59
C ILE A 243 8.69 8.74 -11.17
N ARG A 244 7.72 9.33 -11.86
CA ARG A 244 7.74 10.73 -12.29
C ARG A 244 6.94 11.55 -11.30
#